data_AF-A0A7X0JN25-F1
#
_entry.id   AF-A0A7X0JN25-F1
#
_cell.length_a   1.000
_cell.length_b   1.000
_cell.length_c   1.000
_cell.angle_alpha   90.00
_cell.angle_beta   90.00
_cell.angle_gamma   90.00
#
_symmetry.space_group_name_H-M   'P 1'
#
loop_
_entity.id
_entity.type
_entity.pdbx_description
1 polymer ?
#
loop_
_entity_poly.entity_id
_entity_poly.type
_entity_poly.pdbx_seq_one_letter_code
_entity_poly.pdbx_strand_id
1 'polypeptide(L)'
;MDGSFLTGCDGTHRGHLGRNIGLVLPRTLLLASCISLAAGVSTVEADQSSSLGQTIAVGGPHVRADQVVEDSRCQIEHCVWEGQFILRATVSGGNWIKQVDLTLGKPVPVADGMLTLTTVTPDVSSRRRGDDVVPYRFTFLFQGGL
;
A
#
# COMPACT_ATOMS: atom_id res chain seq x y z
N MET A 1 -25.97 12.15 -16.31
CA MET A 1 -25.74 13.02 -15.13
C MET A 1 -24.26 13.30 -15.13
N ASP A 2 -23.90 14.23 -16.00
CA ASP A 2 -22.57 14.46 -16.52
C ASP A 2 -22.10 15.81 -15.97
N GLY A 3 -20.85 15.87 -15.50
CA GLY A 3 -20.33 17.05 -14.79
C GLY A 3 -18.83 17.21 -14.93
N SER A 4 -18.34 17.24 -16.16
CA SER A 4 -17.01 17.76 -16.50
C SER A 4 -17.03 19.29 -16.39
N PHE A 5 -16.30 19.86 -15.43
CA PHE A 5 -15.99 21.30 -15.43
C PHE A 5 -14.49 21.50 -15.59
N LEU A 6 -14.10 21.73 -16.85
CA LEU A 6 -12.83 22.32 -17.24
C LEU A 6 -12.90 23.81 -16.88
N THR A 7 -12.09 24.25 -15.91
CA THR A 7 -11.91 25.67 -15.61
C THR A 7 -10.83 26.21 -16.55
N GLY A 8 -11.27 26.97 -17.55
CA GLY A 8 -10.43 27.80 -18.39
C GLY A 8 -10.03 29.09 -17.67
N CYS A 9 -8.83 29.59 -17.97
CA CYS A 9 -8.45 30.97 -17.73
C CYS A 9 -8.31 31.66 -19.08
N ASP A 10 -9.33 32.46 -19.40
CA ASP A 10 -9.45 33.38 -20.53
C ASP A 10 -8.41 34.52 -20.44
N GLY A 11 -7.99 35.02 -21.60
CA GLY A 11 -6.87 35.95 -21.76
C GLY A 11 -7.17 37.40 -21.40
N THR A 12 -6.14 38.24 -21.38
CA THR A 12 -6.32 39.70 -21.46
C THR A 12 -5.12 40.37 -22.13
N HIS A 13 -5.28 40.70 -23.42
CA HIS A 13 -4.55 41.78 -24.08
C HIS A 13 -5.14 43.13 -23.64
N ARG A 14 -4.30 44.12 -23.29
CA ARG A 14 -4.59 45.56 -23.50
C ARG A 14 -3.35 46.40 -23.23
N GLY A 15 -2.79 46.97 -24.31
CA GLY A 15 -1.99 48.18 -24.22
C GLY A 15 -2.91 49.41 -24.16
N HIS A 16 -2.53 50.41 -23.38
CA HIS A 16 -2.95 51.80 -23.61
C HIS A 16 -2.02 52.79 -22.90
N LEU A 17 -1.70 53.85 -23.65
CA LEU A 17 -0.99 55.09 -23.31
C LEU A 17 -1.44 55.77 -22.00
N GLY A 18 -0.52 56.49 -21.36
CA GLY A 18 -0.78 57.90 -21.01
C GLY A 18 -0.79 58.31 -19.52
N ARG A 19 0.34 58.93 -19.11
CA ARG A 19 0.48 60.21 -18.38
C ARG A 19 -0.12 60.41 -16.96
N ASN A 20 0.83 60.53 -16.01
CA ASN A 20 0.95 61.49 -14.89
C ASN A 20 0.02 61.50 -13.66
N ILE A 21 0.70 61.70 -12.52
CA ILE A 21 0.29 62.30 -11.23
C ILE A 21 -0.38 61.36 -10.22
N GLY A 22 0.26 61.24 -9.06
CA GLY A 22 -0.46 61.12 -7.80
C GLY A 22 0.03 60.06 -6.81
N LEU A 23 0.70 60.55 -5.76
CA LEU A 23 0.65 60.07 -4.38
C LEU A 23 1.12 58.62 -4.07
N VAL A 24 2.33 58.56 -3.51
CA VAL A 24 2.89 57.39 -2.81
C VAL A 24 2.09 57.14 -1.52
N LEU A 25 1.35 56.04 -1.45
CA LEU A 25 0.89 55.45 -0.18
C LEU A 25 1.64 54.13 0.06
N PRO A 26 2.31 53.95 1.21
CA PRO A 26 2.91 52.67 1.55
C PRO A 26 1.80 51.70 1.95
N ARG A 27 1.46 50.78 1.05
CA ARG A 27 0.53 49.68 1.33
C ARG A 27 1.32 48.57 2.01
N THR A 28 1.37 48.61 3.34
CA THR A 28 1.97 47.57 4.19
C THR A 28 1.31 46.22 3.92
N LEU A 29 2.09 45.28 3.38
CA LEU A 29 1.68 43.93 3.03
C LEU A 29 1.71 43.07 4.30
N LEU A 30 0.55 42.73 4.87
CA LEU A 30 0.45 41.73 5.94
C LEU A 30 0.53 40.33 5.31
N LEU A 31 1.66 39.64 5.48
CA LEU A 31 1.80 38.22 5.13
C LEU A 31 1.14 37.38 6.23
N ALA A 32 -0.07 36.88 5.97
CA ALA A 32 -0.69 35.82 6.76
C ALA A 32 -0.14 34.46 6.29
N SER A 33 0.71 33.83 7.10
CA SER A 33 1.22 32.47 6.82
C SER A 33 0.28 31.45 7.46
N CYS A 34 -0.34 30.60 6.63
CA CYS A 34 -1.17 29.49 7.09
C CYS A 34 -0.25 28.30 7.40
N ILE A 35 -0.01 28.03 8.69
CA ILE A 35 0.70 26.83 9.12
C ILE A 35 -0.29 25.67 9.12
N SER A 36 -0.22 24.81 8.12
CA SER A 36 -0.92 23.52 8.13
C SER A 36 -0.15 22.55 9.03
N LEU A 37 -0.64 22.32 10.26
CA LEU A 37 -0.21 21.16 11.05
C LEU A 37 -0.90 19.91 10.49
N ALA A 38 -0.18 19.15 9.66
CA ALA A 38 -0.59 17.79 9.33
C ALA A 38 -0.25 16.88 10.52
N ALA A 39 -1.24 16.60 11.36
CA ALA A 39 -1.16 15.48 12.31
C ALA A 39 -1.09 14.19 11.50
N GLY A 40 -0.01 13.43 11.66
CA GLY A 40 0.20 12.16 10.95
C GLY A 40 -0.88 11.15 11.32
N VAL A 41 -1.80 10.91 10.39
CA VAL A 41 -2.60 9.69 10.36
C VAL A 41 -1.71 8.63 9.74
N SER A 42 -1.26 7.66 10.55
CA SER A 42 -0.73 6.41 10.02
C SER A 42 -1.92 5.63 9.48
N THR A 43 -2.24 5.80 8.20
CA THR A 43 -3.05 4.82 7.49
C THR A 43 -2.27 3.51 7.55
N VAL A 44 -2.80 2.52 8.27
CA VAL A 44 -2.35 1.13 8.13
C VAL A 44 -2.68 0.76 6.69
N GLU A 45 -1.70 0.87 5.80
CA GLU A 45 -1.81 0.50 4.39
C GLU A 45 -1.98 -1.03 4.32
N ALA A 46 -3.25 -1.47 4.41
CA ALA A 46 -3.69 -2.85 4.21
C ALA A 46 -3.63 -3.30 2.74
N ASP A 47 -3.02 -2.49 1.87
CA ASP A 47 -3.06 -2.56 0.41
C ASP A 47 -1.70 -2.82 -0.24
N GLN A 48 -0.62 -2.94 0.55
CA GLN A 48 0.69 -3.31 0.00
C GLN A 48 0.82 -4.83 -0.15
N SER A 49 0.55 -5.31 -1.36
CA SER A 49 0.83 -6.70 -1.75
C SER A 49 2.29 -6.88 -2.20
N SER A 50 2.92 -7.98 -1.80
CA SER A 50 4.30 -8.34 -2.16
C SER A 50 4.33 -9.43 -3.23
N SER A 51 5.29 -9.36 -4.14
CA SER A 51 5.65 -10.46 -5.04
C SER A 51 6.70 -11.37 -4.40
N LEU A 52 6.94 -12.56 -4.98
CA LEU A 52 8.12 -13.35 -4.60
C LEU A 52 9.42 -12.55 -4.81
N GLY A 53 10.34 -12.65 -3.86
CA GLY A 53 11.59 -11.90 -3.78
C GLY A 53 11.46 -10.44 -3.32
N GLN A 54 10.25 -9.88 -3.31
CA GLN A 54 10.02 -8.49 -2.92
C GLN A 54 9.90 -8.37 -1.40
N THR A 55 10.55 -7.33 -0.85
CA THR A 55 10.48 -6.99 0.58
C THR A 55 9.54 -5.81 0.77
N ILE A 56 8.64 -5.89 1.74
CA ILE A 56 7.72 -4.81 2.12
C ILE A 56 7.75 -4.58 3.63
N ALA A 57 7.46 -3.37 4.10
CA ALA A 57 7.30 -3.07 5.52
C ALA A 57 5.84 -3.31 5.93
N VAL A 58 5.60 -3.93 7.09
CA VAL A 58 4.27 -4.30 7.55
C VAL A 58 4.14 -3.96 9.03
N GLY A 59 3.72 -2.74 9.35
CA GLY A 59 3.48 -2.32 10.74
C GLY A 59 4.70 -2.37 11.68
N GLY A 60 5.92 -2.44 11.13
CA GLY A 60 7.16 -2.55 11.91
C GLY A 60 8.21 -3.43 11.21
N PRO A 61 8.01 -4.77 11.17
CA PRO A 61 8.91 -5.67 10.47
C PRO A 61 8.91 -5.49 8.95
N HIS A 62 10.04 -5.83 8.34
CA HIS A 62 10.15 -6.02 6.90
C HIS A 62 9.96 -7.50 6.56
N VAL A 63 9.12 -7.80 5.58
CA VAL A 63 8.77 -9.16 5.16
C VAL A 63 9.14 -9.33 3.70
N ARG A 64 10.00 -10.32 3.41
CA ARG A 64 10.31 -10.78 2.06
C ARG A 64 9.67 -12.14 1.81
N ALA A 65 8.82 -12.25 0.80
CA ALA A 65 8.25 -13.52 0.38
C ALA A 65 9.31 -14.30 -0.41
N ASP A 66 9.83 -15.40 0.12
CA ASP A 66 10.95 -16.11 -0.51
C ASP A 66 10.47 -17.13 -1.54
N GLN A 67 9.57 -18.03 -1.13
CA GLN A 67 9.04 -19.08 -2.00
C GLN A 67 7.72 -19.68 -1.45
N VAL A 68 6.90 -20.20 -2.35
CA VAL A 68 5.74 -21.02 -1.99
C VAL A 68 6.24 -22.42 -1.64
N VAL A 69 6.01 -22.85 -0.41
CA VAL A 69 6.38 -24.19 0.09
C VAL A 69 5.29 -25.19 -0.24
N GLU A 70 4.03 -24.78 -0.07
CA GLU A 70 2.86 -25.59 -0.39
C GLU A 70 1.75 -24.70 -0.96
N ASP A 71 1.14 -25.13 -2.06
CA ASP A 71 -0.12 -24.60 -2.57
C ASP A 71 -1.03 -25.79 -2.94
N SER A 72 -1.66 -26.37 -1.92
CA SER A 72 -2.66 -27.43 -2.07
C SER A 72 -4.07 -26.87 -2.00
N ARG A 73 -4.26 -25.58 -2.29
CA ARG A 73 -5.56 -24.92 -2.17
C ARG A 73 -6.57 -25.52 -3.16
N CYS A 74 -7.69 -25.98 -2.64
CA CYS A 74 -8.62 -26.86 -3.35
C CYS A 74 -9.61 -26.12 -4.24
N GLN A 75 -9.44 -26.26 -5.54
CA GLN A 75 -10.39 -25.81 -6.55
C GLN A 75 -11.40 -26.93 -6.76
N ILE A 76 -12.67 -26.69 -6.45
CA ILE A 76 -13.78 -27.51 -6.94
C ILE A 76 -13.83 -28.92 -6.30
N GLU A 77 -14.43 -29.05 -5.11
CA GLU A 77 -15.12 -30.27 -4.61
C GLU A 77 -14.33 -31.61 -4.46
N HIS A 78 -13.06 -31.71 -4.87
CA HIS A 78 -12.33 -33.00 -4.96
C HIS A 78 -11.19 -33.19 -3.95
N CYS A 79 -11.10 -32.33 -2.94
CA CYS A 79 -10.05 -32.48 -1.95
C CYS A 79 -10.47 -33.44 -0.84
N VAL A 80 -9.77 -34.57 -0.79
CA VAL A 80 -9.85 -35.56 0.30
C VAL A 80 -9.20 -35.03 1.59
N TRP A 81 -8.32 -34.04 1.48
CA TRP A 81 -7.58 -33.42 2.58
C TRP A 81 -7.80 -31.91 2.61
N GLU A 82 -7.69 -31.30 3.79
CA GLU A 82 -7.69 -29.85 3.97
C GLU A 82 -6.53 -29.22 3.17
N GLY A 83 -6.85 -28.56 2.06
CA GLY A 83 -5.87 -27.84 1.27
C GLY A 83 -5.31 -26.65 2.04
N GLN A 84 -4.00 -26.45 2.01
CA GLN A 84 -3.33 -25.34 2.68
C GLN A 84 -2.38 -24.60 1.76
N PHE A 85 -2.05 -23.37 2.17
CA PHE A 85 -1.04 -22.55 1.51
C PHE A 85 0.02 -22.18 2.53
N ILE A 86 1.27 -22.59 2.26
CA ILE A 86 2.42 -22.29 3.11
C ILE A 86 3.42 -21.47 2.30
N LEU A 87 3.72 -20.28 2.80
CA LEU A 87 4.73 -19.38 2.26
C LEU A 87 5.95 -19.35 3.17
N ARG A 88 7.14 -19.54 2.61
CA ARG A 88 8.38 -19.23 3.31
C ARG A 88 8.69 -17.74 3.14
N ALA A 89 8.93 -17.07 4.25
CA ALA A 89 9.27 -15.66 4.26
C ALA A 89 10.47 -15.38 5.18
N THR A 90 11.30 -14.44 4.74
CA THR A 90 12.35 -13.86 5.57
C THR A 90 11.79 -12.59 6.17
N VAL A 91 11.79 -12.52 7.50
CA VAL A 91 11.32 -11.36 8.25
C VAL A 91 12.51 -10.74 8.99
N SER A 92 12.62 -9.42 8.93
CA SER A 92 13.65 -8.67 9.63
C SER A 92 13.07 -7.46 10.36
N GLY A 93 13.76 -7.04 11.43
CA GLY A 93 13.43 -5.85 12.19
C GLY A 93 14.59 -5.48 13.09
N GLY A 94 14.87 -4.18 13.24
CA GLY A 94 16.02 -3.72 14.04
C GLY A 94 17.33 -4.41 13.66
N ASN A 95 17.87 -5.23 14.57
CA ASN A 95 19.11 -5.98 14.40
C ASN A 95 18.91 -7.51 14.22
N TRP A 96 17.68 -7.97 13.98
CA TRP A 96 17.37 -9.39 13.82
C TRP A 96 16.81 -9.72 12.44
N ILE A 97 17.00 -10.97 12.05
CA ILE A 97 16.46 -11.58 10.84
C ILE A 97 16.06 -13.02 11.17
N LYS A 98 14.91 -13.46 10.67
CA LYS A 98 14.35 -14.79 10.93
C LYS A 98 13.59 -15.27 9.71
N GLN A 99 13.77 -16.55 9.38
CA GLN A 99 12.90 -17.22 8.40
C GLN A 99 11.70 -17.85 9.11
N VAL A 100 10.51 -17.69 8.54
CA VAL A 100 9.26 -18.26 9.05
C VAL A 100 8.47 -18.87 7.91
N ASP A 101 7.79 -19.97 8.21
CA ASP A 101 6.80 -20.56 7.31
C ASP A 101 5.41 -20.08 7.76
N LEU A 102 4.74 -19.31 6.90
CA LEU A 102 3.44 -18.69 7.14
C LEU A 102 2.35 -19.52 6.45
N THR A 103 1.43 -20.07 7.24
CA THR A 103 0.21 -20.67 6.69
C THR A 103 -0.84 -19.57 6.50
N LEU A 104 -1.52 -19.55 5.35
CA LEU A 104 -2.59 -18.59 5.06
C LEU A 104 -3.63 -18.55 6.20
N GLY A 105 -3.87 -17.36 6.75
CA GLY A 105 -4.81 -17.11 7.85
C GLY A 105 -4.32 -17.51 9.25
N LYS A 106 -3.15 -18.14 9.40
CA LYS A 106 -2.62 -18.54 10.72
C LYS A 106 -1.57 -17.53 11.21
N PRO A 107 -1.79 -16.87 12.35
CA PRO A 107 -0.82 -15.92 12.90
C PRO A 107 0.40 -16.65 13.48
N VAL A 108 1.59 -16.09 13.27
CA VAL A 108 2.87 -16.60 13.78
C VAL A 108 3.54 -15.53 14.64
N PRO A 109 4.09 -15.87 15.82
CA PRO A 109 4.79 -14.92 16.66
C PRO A 109 6.09 -14.44 16.00
N VAL A 110 6.24 -13.13 15.90
CA VAL A 110 7.39 -12.42 15.34
C VAL A 110 7.71 -11.22 16.24
N ALA A 111 8.92 -11.20 16.81
CA ALA A 111 9.31 -10.23 17.83
C ALA A 111 8.27 -10.14 18.96
N ASP A 112 7.61 -8.98 19.10
CA ASP A 112 6.59 -8.66 20.10
C ASP A 112 5.15 -8.70 19.56
N GLY A 113 4.95 -9.16 18.32
CA GLY A 113 3.65 -9.21 17.66
C GLY A 113 3.35 -10.51 16.92
N MET A 114 2.23 -10.49 16.21
CA MET A 114 1.74 -11.58 15.39
C MET A 114 1.77 -11.19 13.92
N LEU A 115 2.49 -11.96 13.11
CA LEU A 115 2.51 -11.82 11.66
C LEU A 115 1.58 -12.85 11.02
N THR A 116 0.67 -12.39 10.17
CA THR A 116 -0.29 -13.24 9.46
C THR A 116 -0.17 -13.02 7.96
N LEU A 117 -0.09 -14.10 7.18
CA LEU A 117 -0.37 -14.07 5.76
C LEU A 117 -1.89 -14.04 5.59
N THR A 118 -2.46 -12.90 5.19
CA THR A 118 -3.93 -12.71 5.17
C THR A 118 -4.54 -13.02 3.81
N THR A 119 -3.81 -12.71 2.73
CA THR A 119 -4.32 -12.87 1.36
C THR A 119 -3.23 -13.41 0.43
N VAL A 120 -3.62 -14.31 -0.47
CA VAL A 120 -2.79 -14.82 -1.57
C VAL A 120 -3.59 -14.71 -2.86
N THR A 121 -3.06 -13.95 -3.82
CA THR A 121 -3.62 -13.81 -5.18
C THR A 121 -2.71 -14.55 -6.17
N PRO A 122 -3.23 -15.25 -7.18
CA PRO A 122 -4.66 -15.48 -7.45
C PRO A 122 -5.32 -16.29 -6.35
N ASP A 123 -6.58 -15.97 -6.08
CA ASP A 123 -7.44 -16.81 -5.26
C ASP A 123 -7.72 -18.13 -5.98
N VAL A 124 -8.22 -19.08 -5.22
CA VAL A 124 -8.45 -20.46 -5.67
C VAL A 124 -9.57 -20.48 -6.70
N SER A 125 -10.64 -19.71 -6.50
CA SER A 125 -11.79 -19.64 -7.41
C SER A 125 -11.52 -18.91 -8.73
N SER A 126 -10.50 -18.06 -8.80
CA SER A 126 -10.16 -17.34 -10.02
C SER A 126 -9.29 -18.12 -10.99
N ARG A 127 -8.65 -19.22 -10.58
CA ARG A 127 -7.85 -20.04 -11.49
C ARG A 127 -8.76 -21.00 -12.28
N ARG A 128 -8.98 -20.73 -13.57
CA ARG A 128 -9.61 -21.65 -14.51
C ARG A 128 -8.54 -22.53 -15.17
N ARG A 129 -8.91 -23.77 -15.53
CA ARG A 129 -8.02 -24.66 -16.29
C ARG A 129 -7.75 -24.04 -17.66
N GLY A 130 -6.50 -23.63 -17.89
CA GLY A 130 -6.07 -22.96 -19.11
C GLY A 130 -5.77 -21.46 -18.97
N ASP A 131 -5.92 -20.88 -17.77
CA ASP A 131 -5.44 -19.51 -17.52
C ASP A 131 -3.92 -19.43 -17.56
N ASP A 132 -3.40 -18.33 -18.11
CA ASP A 132 -1.99 -17.97 -18.06
C ASP A 132 -1.46 -17.98 -16.62
N VAL A 133 -0.16 -18.23 -16.45
CA VAL A 133 0.48 -18.25 -15.13
C VAL A 133 0.47 -16.83 -14.54
N VAL A 134 -0.56 -16.51 -13.75
CA VAL A 134 -0.63 -15.25 -13.01
C VAL A 134 0.37 -15.29 -11.84
N PRO A 135 1.28 -14.31 -11.72
CA PRO A 135 2.27 -14.30 -10.66
C PRO A 135 1.63 -14.07 -9.29
N TYR A 136 2.17 -14.71 -8.26
CA TYR A 136 1.64 -14.58 -6.90
C TYR A 136 1.76 -13.16 -6.34
N ARG A 137 0.77 -12.78 -5.52
CA ARG A 137 0.80 -11.61 -4.65
C ARG A 137 0.38 -11.99 -3.23
N PHE A 138 1.08 -11.44 -2.25
CA PHE A 138 0.91 -11.77 -0.84
C PHE A 138 0.60 -10.52 -0.03
N THR A 139 -0.43 -10.58 0.80
CA THR A 139 -0.74 -9.50 1.76
C THR A 139 -0.48 -10.01 3.16
N PHE A 140 0.13 -9.17 3.99
CA PHE A 140 0.48 -9.50 5.36
C PHE A 140 -0.15 -8.51 6.32
N LEU A 141 -0.44 -8.99 7.52
CA LEU A 141 -0.86 -8.16 8.63
C LEU A 141 0.06 -8.43 9.82
N PHE A 142 0.60 -7.37 10.40
CA PHE A 142 1.32 -7.43 11.66
C PHE A 142 0.49 -6.76 12.75
N GLN A 143 0.30 -7.44 13.87
CA GLN A 143 -0.41 -6.92 15.04
C GLN A 143 0.52 -7.01 16.25
N GLY A 144 0.99 -5.87 16.72
CA GLY A 144 2.01 -5.75 17.76
C GLY A 144 2.82 -4.46 17.55
N GLY A 145 3.97 -4.33 18.21
CA GLY A 145 4.74 -3.09 18.22
C GLY A 145 4.30 -2.21 19.39
N LEU A 146 5.03 -2.29 20.50
CA LEU A 146 4.94 -1.35 21.62
C LEU A 146 5.77 -0.09 21.37
#